data_AF-G0MGL1-F1
#
_entry.id   AF-G0MGL1-F1
#
_cell.length_a   1.000
_cell.length_b   1.000
_cell.length_c   1.000
_cell.angle_alpha   90.00
_cell.angle_beta   90.00
_cell.angle_gamma   90.00
#
_symmetry.space_group_name_H-M   'P 1'
#
loop_
_entity.id
_entity.type
_entity.pdbx_description
1 polymer ?
#
loop_
_entity_poly.entity_id
_entity_poly.type
_entity_poly.pdbx_seq_one_letter_code
_entity_poly.pdbx_strand_id
1 'polypeptide(L)' 'MGTLVPFLLVLLAVYRSAAQQTLDEKVQNLIDLTSRTSVVKFNMDKWKNLVRMQPRNYSMDVIFTALSPGVNCPICK' A
#
# COMPACT_ATOMS: atom_id res chain seq x y z
N MET A 1 24.44 -11.83 30.61
CA MET A 1 23.35 -12.33 29.73
C MET A 1 22.04 -11.55 29.83
N GLY A 2 21.74 -10.81 30.92
CA GLY A 2 20.45 -10.12 31.09
C GLY A 2 20.22 -8.85 30.25
N THR A 3 21.26 -8.21 29.71
CA THR A 3 21.13 -6.93 28.94
C THR A 3 20.93 -7.11 27.43
N LEU A 4 21.18 -8.31 26.89
CA LEU A 4 21.04 -8.60 25.45
C LEU A 4 19.57 -8.73 25.02
N VAL A 5 18.72 -9.29 25.88
CA VAL A 5 17.29 -9.48 25.61
C VAL A 5 16.53 -8.16 25.43
N PRO A 6 16.65 -7.16 26.33
CA PRO A 6 15.97 -5.87 26.13
C PRO A 6 16.51 -5.13 24.90
N PHE A 7 17.82 -5.26 24.61
CA PHE A 7 18.42 -4.63 23.43
C PHE A 7 17.87 -5.22 22.12
N LEU A 8 17.71 -6.54 22.06
CA LEU A 8 17.13 -7.22 20.90
C LEU A 8 15.65 -6.87 20.70
N LEU A 9 14.89 -6.73 21.79
CA LEU A 9 13.48 -6.30 21.74
C LEU A 9 13.34 -4.86 21.22
N VAL A 10 14.21 -3.95 21.66
CA VAL A 10 14.23 -2.56 21.17
C VAL A 10 14.57 -2.52 19.67
N LEU A 11 15.57 -3.29 19.23
CA LEU A 11 15.92 -3.36 17.81
C LEU A 11 14.77 -3.90 16.96
N LEU A 12 14.09 -4.97 17.41
CA LEU A 12 12.92 -5.52 16.72
C LEU A 12 11.76 -4.52 16.65
N ALA A 13 11.52 -3.75 17.72
CA ALA A 13 10.49 -2.72 17.74
C ALA A 13 10.80 -1.58 16.75
N VAL A 14 12.05 -1.08 16.73
CA VAL A 14 12.49 -0.03 15.80
C VAL A 14 12.40 -0.51 14.34
N TYR A 15 12.82 -1.74 14.06
CA TYR A 15 12.75 -2.31 12.72
C TYR A 15 11.30 -2.45 12.22
N ARG A 16 10.37 -2.80 13.11
CA ARG A 16 8.94 -2.86 12.78
C ARG A 16 8.34 -1.48 12.51
N SER A 17 8.75 -0.47 13.26
CA SER A 17 8.28 0.90 13.07
C SER A 17 8.77 1.51 11.75
N ALA A 18 10.01 1.22 11.35
CA ALA A 18 10.59 1.69 10.09
C ALA A 18 9.95 1.06 8.84
N ALA A 19 9.32 -0.12 8.98
CA ALA A 19 8.67 -0.80 7.87
C ALA A 19 7.28 -0.21 7.51
N GLN A 20 6.70 0.61 8.39
CA GLN A 20 5.36 1.16 8.20
C GLN A 20 5.45 2.55 7.56
N GLN A 21 4.99 2.69 6.32
CA GLN A 21 4.94 3.99 5.66
C GLN A 21 4.04 4.98 6.42
N THR A 22 4.48 6.23 6.48
CA THR A 22 3.74 7.32 7.11
C THR A 22 2.55 7.76 6.24
N LEU A 23 1.60 8.49 6.82
CA LEU A 23 0.44 9.01 6.08
C LEU A 23 0.89 9.92 4.92
N ASP A 24 1.80 10.85 5.21
CA ASP A 24 2.30 11.81 4.22
C ASP A 24 3.03 11.11 3.08
N GLU A 25 3.84 10.09 3.38
CA GLU A 25 4.46 9.26 2.34
C GLU A 25 3.43 8.56 1.46
N LYS A 26 2.35 8.01 2.03
CA LYS A 26 1.29 7.39 1.24
C LYS A 26 0.59 8.40 0.34
N VAL A 27 0.29 9.59 0.86
CA VAL A 27 -0.36 10.67 0.08
C VAL A 27 0.54 11.13 -1.05
N GLN A 28 1.83 11.38 -0.78
CA GLN A 28 2.77 11.79 -1.82
C GLN A 28 2.92 10.72 -2.91
N ASN A 29 3.03 9.45 -2.52
CA ASN A 29 3.05 8.35 -3.49
C ASN A 29 1.80 8.32 -4.38
N LEU A 30 0.62 8.63 -3.82
CA LEU A 30 -0.61 8.70 -4.61
C LEU A 30 -0.62 9.88 -5.58
N ILE A 31 -0.16 11.06 -5.15
CA ILE A 31 -0.01 12.24 -6.02
C ILE A 31 0.95 11.93 -7.17
N ASP A 32 2.08 11.28 -6.89
CA ASP A 32 3.07 10.92 -7.91
C ASP A 32 2.52 9.88 -8.90
N LEU A 33 1.70 8.93 -8.44
CA LEU A 33 1.07 7.93 -9.31
C LEU A 33 -0.04 8.57 -10.18
N THR A 34 -0.88 9.43 -9.60
CA THR A 34 -2.01 10.04 -10.31
C THR A 34 -1.58 11.16 -11.24
N SER A 35 -0.46 11.84 -10.97
CA SER A 35 0.13 12.82 -11.89
C SER A 35 0.54 12.20 -13.23
N ARG A 36 0.86 10.90 -13.26
CA ARG A 36 1.24 10.18 -14.48
C ARG A 36 0.04 9.61 -15.22
N THR A 37 -0.96 9.12 -14.49
CA THR A 37 -2.15 8.46 -15.04
C THR A 37 -3.36 8.70 -14.16
N SER A 38 -4.52 9.01 -14.76
CA SER A 38 -5.78 9.22 -14.01
C SER A 38 -6.29 7.96 -13.31
N VAL A 39 -5.98 6.77 -13.83
CA VAL A 39 -6.37 5.47 -13.24
C VAL A 39 -5.12 4.65 -12.93
N VAL A 40 -4.89 4.41 -11.63
CA VAL A 40 -3.74 3.65 -11.15
C VAL A 40 -4.06 2.17 -11.11
N LYS A 41 -3.24 1.33 -11.78
CA LYS A 41 -3.36 -0.13 -11.68
C LYS A 41 -2.77 -0.63 -10.36
N PHE A 42 -3.57 -1.34 -9.59
CA PHE A 42 -3.18 -1.92 -8.31
C PHE A 42 -2.83 -3.40 -8.44
N ASN A 43 -1.71 -3.78 -7.81
CA ASN A 43 -1.44 -5.16 -7.43
C ASN A 43 -1.80 -5.34 -5.94
N MET A 44 -1.62 -6.56 -5.40
CA MET A 44 -1.98 -6.84 -4.00
C MET A 44 -1.17 -6.04 -2.99
N ASP A 45 0.09 -5.74 -3.26
CA ASP A 45 0.94 -4.98 -2.32
C ASP A 45 0.52 -3.52 -2.25
N LYS A 46 0.32 -2.87 -3.41
CA LYS A 46 -0.23 -1.50 -3.48
C LYS A 46 -1.62 -1.44 -2.86
N TRP A 47 -2.47 -2.43 -3.12
CA TRP A 47 -3.83 -2.51 -2.55
C TRP A 47 -3.79 -2.59 -1.02
N LYS A 48 -2.96 -3.48 -0.47
CA LYS A 48 -2.80 -3.61 0.98
C LYS A 48 -2.31 -2.31 1.58
N ASN A 49 -1.27 -1.69 1.01
CA ASN A 49 -0.63 -0.51 1.58
C ASN A 49 -1.50 0.75 1.49
N LEU A 50 -1.98 1.07 0.28
CA LEU A 50 -2.63 2.35 -0.03
C LEU A 50 -4.15 2.31 0.18
N VAL A 51 -4.79 1.14 0.13
CA VAL A 51 -6.26 1.03 0.25
C VAL A 51 -6.71 0.36 1.54
N ARG A 52 -6.00 -0.65 2.06
CA ARG A 52 -6.44 -1.38 3.26
C ARG A 52 -5.77 -0.94 4.55
N MET A 53 -4.46 -0.71 4.53
CA MET A 53 -3.68 -0.34 5.71
C MET A 53 -3.98 1.10 6.13
N GLN A 54 -4.09 1.30 7.44
CA GLN A 54 -4.14 2.62 8.08
C GLN A 54 -2.72 3.14 8.30
N PRO A 55 -2.53 4.46 8.54
CA PRO A 55 -3.53 5.55 8.50
C PRO A 55 -3.92 5.96 7.08
N ARG A 56 -5.13 6.52 6.90
CA ARG A 56 -5.61 7.13 5.65
C ARG A 56 -6.51 8.33 5.95
N ASN A 57 -6.37 9.39 5.15
CA ASN A 57 -7.21 10.61 5.17
C ASN A 57 -7.76 10.97 3.78
N TYR A 58 -7.83 9.98 2.88
CA TYR A 58 -8.29 10.12 1.51
C TYR A 58 -9.30 9.01 1.18
N SER A 59 -10.19 9.30 0.25
CA SER A 59 -11.13 8.33 -0.31
C SER A 59 -10.51 7.61 -1.51
N MET A 60 -11.02 6.41 -1.82
CA MET A 60 -10.56 5.59 -2.93
C MET A 60 -11.76 5.05 -3.70
N ASP A 61 -11.84 5.40 -4.98
CA ASP A 61 -12.78 4.80 -5.91
C ASP A 61 -12.06 3.65 -6.64
N VAL A 62 -12.66 2.46 -6.61
CA VAL A 62 -12.00 1.22 -7.06
C VAL A 62 -12.88 0.51 -8.07
N ILE A 63 -12.33 0.26 -9.26
CA ILE A 63 -12.97 -0.56 -10.30
C ILE A 63 -12.33 -1.94 -10.28
N PHE A 64 -13.07 -2.95 -9.82
CA PHE A 64 -12.67 -4.35 -9.99
C PHE A 64 -13.02 -4.81 -11.41
N THR A 65 -12.02 -5.27 -12.14
CA THR A 65 -12.17 -5.64 -13.56
C THR A 65 -11.33 -6.88 -13.90
N ALA A 66 -11.65 -7.52 -15.01
CA ALA A 66 -10.94 -8.68 -15.56
C ALA A 66 -10.63 -8.47 -17.05
N LEU A 67 -9.63 -7.63 -17.33
CA LEU A 67 -9.24 -7.23 -18.69
C LEU A 67 -8.25 -8.18 -19.38
N SER A 68 -7.83 -9.26 -18.71
CA SER A 68 -6.89 -10.23 -19.29
C SER A 68 -7.48 -10.82 -20.59
N PRO A 69 -6.71 -10.92 -21.69
CA PRO A 69 -7.22 -11.36 -22.99
C PRO A 69 -7.95 -12.72 -22.95
N GLY A 70 -7.52 -13.63 -22.07
CA GLY A 70 -8.12 -14.97 -21.92
C GLY A 70 -9.46 -15.02 -21.16
N VAL A 71 -9.88 -13.94 -20.49
CA VAL A 71 -11.12 -13.92 -19.68
C VAL A 71 -12.35 -13.52 -20.49
N ASN A 72 -12.16 -12.82 -21.62
CA ASN A 72 -13.22 -12.34 -22.51
C ASN A 72 -14.46 -11.77 -21.77
N CYS A 73 -14.26 -10.84 -20.82
CA CYS A 73 -15.35 -10.18 -20.10
C CYS A 73 -15.81 -8.90 -20.83
N PRO A 74 -17.01 -8.85 -21.47
CA PRO A 74 -17.45 -7.68 -22.21
C PRO A 74 -17.85 -6.51 -21.31
N ILE A 75 -18.43 -6.79 -20.14
CA ILE A 75 -18.86 -5.77 -19.15
C ILE A 75 -17.65 -5.06 -18.53
N CYS A 76 -16.50 -5.74 -18.50
CA CYS A 76 -15.27 -5.25 -17.93
C CYS A 76 -14.49 -4.31 -18.86
N LYS A 77 -14.76 -4.39 -20.17
CA LYS A 77 -14.10 -3.60 -21.24
C LYS A 77 -14.77 -2.24 -21.39
#